data_AF-A0A7Y5IZ06-F1
#
_entry.id   AF-A0A7Y5IZ06-F1
#
_cell.length_a   1.000
_cell.length_b   1.000
_cell.length_c   1.000
_cell.angle_alpha   90.00
_cell.angle_beta   90.00
_cell.angle_gamma   90.00
#
_symmetry.space_group_name_H-M   'P 1'
#
loop_
_entity.id
_entity.type
_entity.pdbx_description
1 polymer ?
#
loop_
_entity_poly.entity_id
_entity_poly.type
_entity_poly.pdbx_seq_one_letter_code
_entity_poly.pdbx_strand_id
1 'polypeptide(L)'
;VFAWGLFRITRSPWVWGVCLLSKGVLVFVGHVENYAWPYALSIWCFALLKKSLEEGRPLLPVWLLAGVSTLFHPMVLMIWPGLFWGARPWNRRWLSEALLALTVTILIFDFFLVIGNVFGFFRLSWIVSLSDSEGTLCPYGIFSWEHLELILGFHLWTLPIGLPLLLLFGHRIRHGWKGGLLVTAGITFLWSLVWCPSMGAADWDLFAWPALFINLAGGLAWVEKTTAPDEEHSTGAGD
;
A
#
# COMPACT_ATOMS: atom_id res chain seq x y z
N VAL A 1 -9.68 -0.32 13.40
CA VAL A 1 -9.04 -1.34 12.53
C VAL A 1 -7.60 -0.98 12.19
N PHE A 2 -7.33 0.21 11.62
CA PHE A 2 -5.99 0.67 11.24
C PHE A 2 -4.93 0.54 12.35
N ALA A 3 -5.12 1.21 13.50
CA ALA A 3 -4.18 1.18 14.61
C ALA A 3 -3.91 -0.25 15.13
N TRP A 4 -4.96 -1.08 15.18
CA TRP A 4 -4.84 -2.48 15.56
C TRP A 4 -4.01 -3.29 14.55
N GLY A 5 -4.24 -3.08 13.25
CA GLY A 5 -3.44 -3.72 12.19
C GLY A 5 -1.98 -3.30 12.26
N LEU A 6 -1.72 -2.00 12.44
CA LEU A 6 -0.37 -1.47 12.61
C LEU A 6 0.32 -2.06 13.84
N PHE A 7 -0.39 -2.22 14.96
CA PHE A 7 0.12 -2.86 16.17
C PHE A 7 0.54 -4.32 15.96
N ARG A 8 -0.21 -5.04 15.11
CA ARG A 8 0.10 -6.43 14.74
C ARG A 8 1.32 -6.53 13.82
N ILE A 9 1.55 -5.52 13.00
CA ILE A 9 2.76 -5.40 12.17
C ILE A 9 3.97 -5.10 13.05
N THR A 10 3.89 -4.07 13.90
CA THR A 10 5.01 -3.59 14.71
C THR A 10 4.58 -3.00 16.05
N ARG A 11 5.41 -3.25 17.07
CA ARG A 11 5.30 -2.61 18.40
C ARG A 11 6.29 -1.47 18.62
N SER A 12 7.14 -1.19 17.63
CA SER A 12 8.17 -0.16 17.78
C SER A 12 7.53 1.24 17.79
N PRO A 13 7.72 2.04 18.87
CA PRO A 13 7.17 3.39 18.94
C PRO A 13 7.74 4.29 17.85
N TRP A 14 8.94 4.00 17.34
CA TRP A 14 9.53 4.73 16.22
C TRP A 14 8.72 4.56 14.94
N VAL A 15 8.37 3.32 14.59
CA VAL A 15 7.59 3.06 13.37
C VAL A 15 6.20 3.68 13.48
N TRP A 16 5.62 3.62 14.68
CA TRP A 16 4.38 4.35 14.97
C TRP A 16 4.54 5.85 14.78
N GLY A 17 5.59 6.46 15.33
CA GLY A 17 5.88 7.88 15.14
C GLY A 17 6.00 8.26 13.66
N VAL A 18 6.78 7.51 12.88
CA VAL A 18 6.95 7.74 11.44
C VAL A 18 5.63 7.61 10.67
N CYS A 19 4.80 6.61 10.99
CA CYS A 19 3.48 6.44 10.38
C CYS A 19 2.47 7.51 10.82
N LEU A 20 2.46 7.91 12.09
CA LEU A 20 1.55 8.94 12.63
C LEU A 20 1.91 10.34 12.14
N LEU A 21 3.20 10.63 11.97
CA LEU A 21 3.69 11.88 11.37
C LEU A 21 3.46 11.92 9.86
N SER A 22 3.25 10.77 9.22
CA SER A 22 2.78 10.76 7.85
C SER A 22 1.34 11.28 7.80
N LYS A 23 1.05 12.14 6.83
CA LYS A 23 -0.32 12.62 6.59
C LYS A 23 -1.32 11.51 6.26
N GLY A 24 -0.84 10.28 6.09
CA GLY A 24 -1.64 9.06 6.01
C GLY A 24 -2.65 8.91 7.15
N VAL A 25 -2.33 9.41 8.34
CA VAL A 25 -3.24 9.33 9.49
C VAL A 25 -4.33 10.40 9.46
N LEU A 26 -4.12 11.52 8.75
CA LEU A 26 -5.13 12.57 8.59
C LEU A 26 -6.34 12.10 7.79
N VAL A 27 -6.18 11.07 6.94
CA VAL A 27 -7.30 10.39 6.25
C VAL A 27 -8.33 9.85 7.25
N PHE A 28 -7.94 9.56 8.50
CA PHE A 28 -8.85 9.09 9.54
C PHE A 28 -9.47 10.19 10.41
N VAL A 29 -9.09 11.47 10.23
CA VAL A 29 -9.45 12.56 11.16
C VAL A 29 -10.37 13.62 10.53
N GLY A 30 -10.53 13.68 9.21
CA GLY A 30 -11.34 14.78 8.63
C GLY A 30 -11.70 14.72 7.15
N HIS A 31 -11.45 13.61 6.45
CA HIS A 31 -11.96 13.41 5.10
C HIS A 31 -12.90 12.20 5.08
N VAL A 32 -14.18 12.47 4.82
CA VAL A 32 -15.25 11.45 4.68
C VAL A 32 -15.25 10.92 3.25
N GLU A 33 -14.09 10.82 2.62
CA GLU A 33 -13.95 10.04 1.39
C GLU A 33 -13.66 8.59 1.76
N ASN A 34 -14.16 7.67 0.95
CA ASN A 34 -14.28 6.23 1.23
C ASN A 34 -12.92 5.50 1.39
N TYR A 35 -11.82 6.22 1.59
CA TYR A 35 -10.44 5.74 1.61
C TYR A 35 -9.99 5.20 2.97
N ALA A 36 -10.56 5.64 4.08
CA ALA A 36 -10.16 5.16 5.40
C ALA A 36 -10.24 3.61 5.52
N TRP A 37 -11.27 3.01 4.91
CA TRP A 37 -11.47 1.56 4.89
C TRP A 37 -10.41 0.82 4.07
N PRO A 38 -10.16 1.15 2.79
CA PRO A 38 -9.04 0.61 2.00
C PRO A 38 -7.70 0.61 2.72
N TYR A 39 -7.36 1.70 3.41
CA TYR A 39 -6.09 1.84 4.13
C TYR A 39 -6.04 0.88 5.32
N ALA A 40 -7.08 0.89 6.15
CA ALA A 40 -7.18 0.02 7.32
C ALA A 40 -7.16 -1.47 6.94
N LEU A 41 -7.89 -1.84 5.89
CA LEU A 41 -7.96 -3.22 5.42
C LEU A 41 -6.65 -3.68 4.77
N SER A 42 -5.95 -2.81 4.04
CA SER A 42 -4.65 -3.14 3.44
C SER A 42 -3.57 -3.41 4.48
N ILE A 43 -3.54 -2.61 5.55
CA ILE A 43 -2.67 -2.89 6.70
C ILE A 43 -3.07 -4.20 7.38
N TRP A 44 -4.36 -4.50 7.46
CA TRP A 44 -4.82 -5.77 8.00
C TRP A 44 -4.42 -6.97 7.12
N CYS A 45 -4.43 -6.84 5.78
CA CYS A 45 -3.89 -7.87 4.89
C CYS A 45 -2.43 -8.19 5.22
N PHE A 46 -1.58 -7.18 5.43
CA PHE A 46 -0.18 -7.41 5.83
C PHE A 46 -0.02 -7.98 7.23
N ALA A 47 -0.84 -7.54 8.20
CA ALA A 47 -0.85 -8.11 9.54
C ALA A 47 -1.24 -9.59 9.53
N LEU A 48 -2.22 -9.96 8.70
CA LEU A 48 -2.68 -11.33 8.54
C LEU A 48 -1.67 -12.18 7.78
N LEU A 49 -1.04 -11.63 6.74
CA LEU A 49 0.05 -12.27 6.01
C LEU A 49 1.22 -12.60 6.95
N LYS A 50 1.68 -11.62 7.73
CA LYS A 50 2.70 -11.82 8.77
C LYS A 50 2.32 -12.98 9.69
N LYS A 51 1.13 -12.92 10.28
CA LYS A 51 0.65 -13.92 11.23
C LYS A 51 0.58 -15.31 10.58
N SER A 52 0.03 -15.42 9.38
CA SER A 52 -0.09 -16.70 8.68
C SER A 52 1.26 -17.31 8.34
N LEU A 53 2.24 -16.49 7.95
CA LEU A 53 3.59 -16.97 7.67
C LEU A 53 4.34 -17.38 8.94
N GLU A 54 4.25 -16.59 10.02
CA GLU A 54 4.88 -16.89 11.31
C GLU A 54 4.30 -18.16 11.98
N GLU A 55 2.99 -18.39 11.81
CA GLU A 55 2.27 -19.50 12.44
C GLU A 55 2.01 -20.69 11.49
N GLY A 56 2.51 -20.64 10.25
CA GLY A 56 2.29 -21.70 9.25
C GLY A 56 0.81 -21.93 8.88
N ARG A 57 -0.03 -20.90 8.96
CA ARG A 57 -1.47 -20.99 8.65
C ARG A 57 -1.75 -20.84 7.16
N PRO A 58 -2.93 -21.27 6.67
CA PRO A 58 -3.37 -21.00 5.30
C PRO A 58 -3.38 -19.50 4.97
N LEU A 59 -3.12 -19.18 3.70
CA LEU A 59 -3.12 -17.79 3.20
C LEU A 59 -4.48 -17.38 2.63
N LEU A 60 -5.40 -18.33 2.43
CA LEU A 60 -6.77 -18.05 2.00
C LEU A 60 -7.44 -16.85 2.73
N PRO A 61 -7.35 -16.71 4.07
CA PRO A 61 -7.90 -15.53 4.75
C PRO A 61 -7.26 -14.19 4.31
N VAL A 62 -5.97 -14.18 3.99
CA VAL A 62 -5.27 -13.00 3.45
C VAL A 62 -5.85 -12.62 2.09
N TRP A 63 -6.03 -13.61 1.21
CA TRP A 63 -6.53 -13.39 -0.14
C TRP A 63 -7.99 -12.98 -0.16
N LEU A 64 -8.84 -13.60 0.67
CA LEU A 64 -10.24 -13.22 0.82
C LEU A 64 -10.37 -11.79 1.36
N LEU A 65 -9.55 -11.41 2.35
CA LEU A 65 -9.54 -10.05 2.86
C LEU A 65 -9.08 -9.05 1.79
N ALA A 66 -8.02 -9.36 1.03
CA ALA A 66 -7.56 -8.52 -0.07
C ALA A 66 -8.63 -8.36 -1.16
N GLY A 67 -9.35 -9.44 -1.48
CA GLY A 67 -10.49 -9.44 -2.39
C GLY A 67 -11.62 -8.53 -1.92
N VAL A 68 -12.11 -8.76 -0.69
CA VAL A 68 -13.14 -7.91 -0.06
C VAL A 68 -12.71 -6.45 -0.02
N SER A 69 -11.45 -6.18 0.31
CA SER A 69 -10.89 -4.82 0.35
C SER A 69 -10.89 -4.15 -1.02
N THR A 70 -10.63 -4.92 -2.08
CA THR A 70 -10.67 -4.44 -3.47
C THR A 70 -12.08 -4.04 -3.89
N LEU A 71 -13.11 -4.67 -3.33
CA LEU A 71 -14.51 -4.28 -3.57
C LEU A 71 -14.86 -2.92 -2.96
N PHE A 72 -14.16 -2.47 -1.91
CA PHE A 72 -14.34 -1.13 -1.34
C PHE A 72 -13.65 -0.06 -2.18
N HIS A 73 -12.47 -0.35 -2.74
CA HIS A 73 -11.76 0.58 -3.62
C HIS A 73 -10.72 -0.12 -4.52
N PRO A 74 -10.68 0.18 -5.83
CA PRO A 74 -9.76 -0.49 -6.76
C PRO A 74 -8.28 -0.19 -6.50
N MET A 75 -7.93 0.91 -5.83
CA MET A 75 -6.53 1.18 -5.41
C MET A 75 -5.93 0.05 -4.57
N VAL A 76 -6.76 -0.76 -3.88
CA VAL A 76 -6.27 -1.91 -3.13
C VAL A 76 -5.59 -2.94 -4.05
N LEU A 77 -5.89 -2.99 -5.35
CA LEU A 77 -5.16 -3.82 -6.32
C LEU A 77 -3.64 -3.61 -6.27
N MET A 78 -3.20 -2.41 -5.89
CA MET A 78 -1.77 -2.07 -5.79
C MET A 78 -1.03 -2.82 -4.69
N ILE A 79 -1.73 -3.38 -3.68
CA ILE A 79 -1.07 -4.19 -2.63
C ILE A 79 -0.88 -5.64 -3.07
N TRP A 80 -1.65 -6.13 -4.05
CA TRP A 80 -1.64 -7.54 -4.44
C TRP A 80 -0.26 -8.04 -4.87
N PRO A 81 0.51 -7.34 -5.72
CA PRO A 81 1.86 -7.80 -6.07
C PRO A 81 2.78 -7.89 -4.85
N GLY A 82 2.60 -7.01 -3.87
CA GLY A 82 3.33 -7.07 -2.60
C GLY A 82 2.92 -8.27 -1.75
N LEU A 83 1.62 -8.56 -1.63
CA LEU A 83 1.15 -9.78 -0.94
C LEU A 83 1.69 -11.05 -1.60
N PHE A 84 1.67 -11.10 -2.94
CA PHE A 84 2.24 -12.20 -3.73
C PHE A 84 3.74 -12.37 -3.53
N TRP A 85 4.47 -11.26 -3.52
CA TRP A 85 5.91 -11.28 -3.25
C TRP A 85 6.21 -11.72 -1.81
N GLY A 86 5.44 -11.22 -0.85
CA GLY A 86 5.64 -11.49 0.57
C GLY A 86 5.31 -12.91 1.01
N ALA A 87 4.45 -13.61 0.26
CA ALA A 87 4.07 -15.01 0.50
C ALA A 87 5.13 -16.04 0.07
N ARG A 88 6.33 -15.62 -0.36
CA ARG A 88 7.43 -16.53 -0.74
C ARG A 88 7.90 -17.38 0.46
N PRO A 89 8.27 -18.66 0.26
CA PRO A 89 8.50 -19.33 -1.04
C PRO A 89 7.25 -19.84 -1.75
N TRP A 90 7.33 -19.90 -3.07
CA TRP A 90 6.21 -20.20 -3.96
C TRP A 90 5.87 -21.71 -3.98
N ASN A 91 4.87 -22.16 -3.21
CA ASN A 91 4.18 -23.44 -3.41
C ASN A 91 2.86 -23.38 -4.23
N ARG A 92 2.39 -24.52 -4.76
CA ARG A 92 1.16 -24.62 -5.57
C ARG A 92 -0.11 -24.24 -4.80
N ARG A 93 -0.13 -24.47 -3.48
CA ARG A 93 -1.30 -24.26 -2.64
C ARG A 93 -1.68 -22.78 -2.55
N TRP A 94 -0.75 -21.89 -2.18
CA TRP A 94 -1.12 -20.48 -2.08
C TRP A 94 -1.44 -19.85 -3.44
N LEU A 95 -0.82 -20.33 -4.54
CA LEU A 95 -1.20 -19.87 -5.88
C LEU A 95 -2.66 -20.20 -6.19
N SER A 96 -3.10 -21.43 -5.86
CA SER A 96 -4.50 -21.82 -6.01
C SER A 96 -5.44 -21.02 -5.10
N GLU A 97 -5.04 -20.74 -3.86
CA GLU A 97 -5.82 -19.92 -2.92
C GLU A 97 -5.96 -18.47 -3.42
N ALA A 98 -4.89 -17.89 -3.99
CA ALA A 98 -4.91 -16.54 -4.51
C ALA A 98 -5.72 -16.41 -5.80
N LEU A 99 -5.59 -17.36 -6.72
CA LEU A 99 -6.42 -17.43 -7.93
C LEU A 99 -7.90 -17.57 -7.59
N LEU A 100 -8.23 -18.44 -6.62
CA LEU A 100 -9.60 -18.58 -6.14
C LEU A 100 -10.15 -17.24 -5.61
N ALA A 101 -9.40 -16.54 -4.76
CA ALA A 101 -9.82 -15.27 -4.22
C ALA A 101 -9.96 -14.19 -5.29
N LEU A 102 -9.04 -14.13 -6.25
CA LEU A 102 -9.11 -13.20 -7.39
C LEU A 102 -10.38 -13.47 -8.21
N THR A 103 -10.63 -14.74 -8.56
CA THR A 103 -11.83 -15.15 -9.30
C THR A 103 -13.10 -14.78 -8.54
N VAL A 104 -13.19 -15.06 -7.24
CA VAL A 104 -14.33 -14.68 -6.41
C VAL A 104 -14.50 -13.15 -6.38
N THR A 105 -13.41 -12.40 -6.26
CA THR A 105 -13.44 -10.94 -6.26
C THR A 105 -13.97 -10.39 -7.58
N ILE A 106 -13.47 -10.91 -8.70
CA ILE A 106 -13.91 -10.52 -10.05
C ILE A 106 -15.38 -10.88 -10.24
N LEU A 107 -15.81 -12.09 -9.87
CA LEU A 107 -17.21 -12.51 -10.00
C LEU A 107 -18.16 -11.64 -9.17
N ILE A 108 -17.76 -11.27 -7.94
CA ILE A 108 -18.54 -10.37 -7.11
C ILE A 108 -18.57 -8.97 -7.73
N PHE A 109 -17.43 -8.46 -8.21
CA PHE A 109 -17.35 -7.17 -8.87
C PHE A 109 -18.23 -7.12 -10.12
N ASP A 110 -18.15 -8.13 -10.99
CA ASP A 110 -18.99 -8.28 -12.18
C ASP A 110 -20.48 -8.38 -11.81
N PHE A 111 -20.83 -9.12 -10.76
CA PHE A 111 -22.20 -9.20 -10.26
C PHE A 111 -22.72 -7.83 -9.80
N PHE A 112 -21.91 -7.07 -9.04
CA PHE A 112 -22.25 -5.70 -8.63
C PHE A 112 -22.29 -4.73 -9.81
N LEU A 113 -21.47 -4.91 -10.84
CA LEU A 113 -21.55 -4.14 -12.07
C LEU A 113 -22.86 -4.44 -12.82
N VAL A 114 -23.23 -5.70 -12.98
CA VAL A 114 -24.47 -6.10 -13.65
C VAL A 114 -25.69 -5.55 -12.91
N ILE A 115 -25.75 -5.73 -11.58
CA ILE A 115 -26.86 -5.23 -10.76
C ILE A 115 -26.83 -3.70 -10.67
N GLY A 116 -25.66 -3.12 -10.41
CA GLY A 116 -25.48 -1.68 -10.28
C GLY A 116 -25.77 -0.92 -11.56
N ASN A 117 -25.52 -1.51 -12.73
CA ASN A 117 -25.89 -0.95 -14.02
C ASN A 117 -27.41 -1.06 -14.27
N VAL A 118 -28.08 -2.10 -13.74
CA VAL A 118 -29.55 -2.22 -13.75
C VAL A 118 -30.22 -1.17 -12.85
N PHE A 119 -29.59 -0.77 -11.74
CA PHE A 119 -30.12 0.23 -10.80
C PHE A 119 -29.51 1.64 -10.95
N GLY A 120 -28.65 1.87 -11.95
CA GLY A 120 -27.97 3.17 -12.17
C GLY A 120 -26.96 3.58 -11.08
N PHE A 121 -26.59 2.65 -10.19
CA PHE A 121 -25.74 2.87 -9.01
C PHE A 121 -24.24 2.76 -9.33
N PHE A 122 -23.87 1.86 -10.23
CA PHE A 122 -22.52 1.76 -10.79
C PHE A 122 -22.57 2.29 -12.21
N ARG A 123 -22.34 3.59 -12.37
CA ARG A 123 -22.03 4.09 -13.70
C ARG A 123 -20.70 3.46 -14.09
N LEU A 124 -20.72 2.65 -15.15
CA LEU A 124 -19.55 2.29 -15.98
C LEU A 124 -18.78 3.53 -16.48
N SER A 125 -19.24 4.74 -16.15
CA SER A 125 -18.63 6.01 -16.44
C SER A 125 -17.19 6.14 -15.94
N TRP A 126 -16.76 5.42 -14.91
CA TRP A 126 -15.36 5.54 -14.47
C TRP A 126 -14.37 4.80 -15.37
N ILE A 127 -14.84 3.79 -16.13
CA ILE A 127 -14.02 3.01 -17.07
C ILE A 127 -14.28 3.44 -18.52
N VAL A 128 -15.49 3.93 -18.83
CA VAL A 128 -15.93 4.24 -20.21
C VAL A 128 -16.39 5.70 -20.38
N SER A 129 -16.59 6.48 -19.31
CA SER A 129 -16.79 7.93 -19.52
C SER A 129 -15.43 8.53 -19.79
N LEU A 130 -15.20 8.78 -21.07
CA LEU A 130 -14.72 10.08 -21.50
C LEU A 130 -15.64 11.10 -20.81
N SER A 131 -15.27 11.55 -19.62
CA SER A 131 -15.99 12.61 -18.94
C SER A 131 -15.72 13.87 -19.75
N ASP A 132 -16.67 14.27 -20.60
CA ASP A 132 -16.68 15.56 -21.30
C ASP A 132 -16.86 16.76 -20.35
N SER A 133 -16.64 16.57 -19.04
CA SER A 133 -16.60 17.68 -18.10
C SER A 133 -15.26 18.40 -18.26
N GLU A 134 -15.29 19.65 -18.70
CA GLU A 134 -14.12 20.54 -18.92
C GLU A 134 -13.21 20.74 -17.68
N GLY A 135 -13.44 20.05 -16.56
CA GLY A 135 -12.62 20.04 -15.35
C GLY A 135 -11.92 18.72 -15.02
N THR A 136 -11.99 17.68 -15.86
CA THR A 136 -11.36 16.36 -15.59
C THR A 136 -10.03 16.11 -16.31
N LEU A 137 -9.56 17.06 -17.14
CA LEU A 137 -8.26 16.94 -17.79
C LEU A 137 -7.15 17.40 -16.84
N CYS A 138 -6.05 16.66 -16.84
CA CYS A 138 -4.85 16.98 -16.09
C CYS A 138 -4.44 18.44 -16.38
N PRO A 139 -4.35 19.34 -15.37
CA PRO A 139 -4.12 20.77 -15.61
C PRO A 139 -2.72 21.06 -16.20
N TYR A 140 -1.86 20.05 -16.28
CA TYR A 140 -0.52 20.10 -16.86
C TYR A 140 -0.18 18.76 -17.53
N GLY A 141 0.89 18.69 -18.33
CA GLY A 141 1.33 17.41 -18.91
C GLY A 141 1.93 16.48 -17.85
N ILE A 142 1.72 15.17 -17.94
CA ILE A 142 2.45 14.20 -17.08
C ILE A 142 3.94 14.38 -17.36
N PHE A 143 4.72 14.54 -16.28
CA PHE A 143 6.16 14.86 -16.27
C PHE A 143 6.55 16.24 -16.81
N SER A 144 5.59 17.16 -16.97
CA SER A 144 5.89 18.60 -17.06
C SER A 144 6.57 19.09 -15.78
N TRP A 145 7.20 20.27 -15.84
CA TRP A 145 7.86 20.85 -14.68
C TRP A 145 6.87 21.09 -13.53
N GLU A 146 5.68 21.59 -13.83
CA GLU A 146 4.60 21.85 -12.88
C GLU A 146 4.13 20.56 -12.18
N HIS A 147 4.01 19.47 -12.95
CA HIS A 147 3.67 18.16 -12.40
C HIS A 147 4.73 17.64 -11.44
N LEU A 148 6.01 17.74 -11.84
CA LEU A 148 7.13 17.29 -11.02
C LEU A 148 7.27 18.12 -9.75
N GLU A 149 7.09 19.44 -9.84
CA GLU A 149 7.11 20.34 -8.68
C GLU A 149 5.99 19.98 -7.69
N LEU A 150 4.78 19.74 -8.17
CA LEU A 150 3.65 19.36 -7.32
C LEU A 150 3.87 18.00 -6.64
N ILE A 151 4.28 16.97 -7.39
CA ILE A 151 4.58 15.64 -6.85
C ILE A 151 5.71 15.73 -5.81
N LEU A 152 6.78 16.47 -6.12
CA LEU A 152 7.88 16.68 -5.18
C LEU A 152 7.37 17.33 -3.89
N GLY A 153 6.52 18.35 -3.99
CA GLY A 153 5.86 18.98 -2.84
C GLY A 153 5.08 17.97 -1.99
N PHE A 154 4.27 17.11 -2.62
CA PHE A 154 3.54 16.06 -1.92
C PHE A 154 4.46 15.03 -1.27
N HIS A 155 5.50 14.56 -1.95
CA HIS A 155 6.44 13.58 -1.40
C HIS A 155 7.27 14.15 -0.26
N LEU A 156 7.76 15.38 -0.37
CA LEU A 156 8.47 16.05 0.72
C LEU A 156 7.58 16.21 1.96
N TRP A 157 6.28 16.42 1.75
CA TRP A 157 5.34 16.61 2.85
C TRP A 157 4.85 15.31 3.48
N THR A 158 4.66 14.27 2.68
CA THR A 158 4.03 13.01 3.12
C THR A 158 5.03 11.88 3.36
N LEU A 159 6.21 11.93 2.75
CA LEU A 159 7.29 10.93 2.84
C LEU A 159 8.59 11.44 3.47
N PRO A 160 8.62 12.49 4.32
CA PRO A 160 9.87 13.17 4.69
C PRO A 160 10.87 12.26 5.41
N ILE A 161 10.38 11.22 6.10
CA ILE A 161 11.20 10.29 6.87
C ILE A 161 11.21 8.91 6.22
N GLY A 162 10.03 8.40 5.84
CA GLY A 162 9.88 7.07 5.26
C GLY A 162 10.75 6.83 4.02
N LEU A 163 10.74 7.77 3.07
CA LEU A 163 11.46 7.60 1.81
C LEU A 163 12.99 7.59 2.03
N PRO A 164 13.61 8.54 2.76
CA PRO A 164 15.03 8.44 3.10
C PRO A 164 15.40 7.14 3.82
N LEU A 165 14.61 6.71 4.82
CA LEU A 165 14.88 5.46 5.54
C LEU A 165 14.79 4.24 4.61
N LEU A 166 13.84 4.23 3.69
CA LEU A 166 13.68 3.14 2.73
C LEU A 166 14.83 3.09 1.72
N LEU A 167 15.31 4.24 1.24
CA LEU A 167 16.47 4.32 0.35
C LEU A 167 17.75 3.82 1.02
N LEU A 168 17.97 4.17 2.29
CA LEU A 168 19.17 3.78 3.04
C LEU A 168 19.12 2.31 3.52
N PHE A 169 17.96 1.85 4.00
CA PHE A 169 17.86 0.59 4.75
C PHE A 169 16.93 -0.45 4.12
N GLY A 170 16.26 -0.16 3.01
CA GLY A 170 15.25 -1.04 2.41
C GLY A 170 15.77 -2.44 2.04
N HIS A 171 17.08 -2.58 1.81
CA HIS A 171 17.70 -3.88 1.56
C HIS A 171 17.56 -4.87 2.73
N ARG A 172 17.42 -4.38 3.96
CA ARG A 172 17.29 -5.20 5.18
C ARG A 172 15.93 -5.90 5.29
N ILE A 173 14.91 -5.40 4.61
CA ILE A 173 13.54 -5.92 4.69
C ILE A 173 13.10 -6.66 3.43
N ARG A 174 14.03 -7.18 2.63
CA ARG A 174 13.74 -7.82 1.32
C ARG A 174 13.01 -9.17 1.39
N HIS A 175 12.95 -9.79 2.56
CA HIS A 175 12.46 -11.17 2.72
C HIS A 175 11.08 -11.23 3.39
N GLY A 176 10.32 -12.30 3.07
CA GLY A 176 9.01 -12.59 3.64
C GLY A 176 8.00 -11.45 3.48
N TRP A 177 7.06 -11.34 4.43
CA TRP A 177 6.01 -10.31 4.40
C TRP A 177 6.56 -8.87 4.36
N LYS A 178 7.74 -8.62 4.96
CA LYS A 178 8.39 -7.30 4.92
C LYS A 178 8.83 -6.97 3.48
N GLY A 179 9.34 -7.96 2.75
CA GLY A 179 9.68 -7.81 1.33
C GLY A 179 8.44 -7.53 0.47
N GLY A 180 7.31 -8.15 0.82
CA GLY A 180 6.02 -7.83 0.22
C GLY A 180 5.61 -6.37 0.43
N LEU A 181 5.80 -5.85 1.65
CA LEU A 181 5.51 -4.45 1.97
C LEU A 181 6.43 -3.49 1.18
N LEU A 182 7.72 -3.83 1.02
CA LEU A 182 8.65 -3.08 0.19
C LEU A 182 8.18 -3.01 -1.27
N VAL A 183 7.69 -4.12 -1.85
CA VAL A 183 7.13 -4.14 -3.20
C VAL A 183 5.88 -3.26 -3.29
N THR A 184 4.97 -3.32 -2.31
CA THR A 184 3.81 -2.43 -2.28
C THR A 184 4.22 -0.97 -2.20
N ALA A 185 5.19 -0.61 -1.35
CA ALA A 185 5.70 0.76 -1.26
C ALA A 185 6.28 1.25 -2.61
N GLY A 186 6.99 0.38 -3.34
CA GLY A 186 7.50 0.70 -4.67
C GLY A 186 6.39 0.93 -5.69
N ILE A 187 5.37 0.07 -5.72
CA ILE A 187 4.25 0.19 -6.67
C ILE A 187 3.43 1.45 -6.39
N THR A 188 3.12 1.73 -5.12
CA THR A 188 2.36 2.92 -4.74
C THR A 188 3.14 4.20 -5.00
N PHE A 189 4.46 4.18 -4.79
CA PHE A 189 5.34 5.27 -5.19
C PHE A 189 5.31 5.51 -6.70
N LEU A 190 5.52 4.47 -7.52
CA LEU A 190 5.52 4.58 -8.98
C LEU A 190 4.19 5.10 -9.52
N TRP A 191 3.07 4.61 -8.99
CA TRP A 191 1.76 5.13 -9.33
C TRP A 191 1.62 6.61 -8.99
N SER A 192 2.12 7.06 -7.84
CA SER A 192 2.07 8.48 -7.47
C SER A 192 2.91 9.39 -8.37
N LEU A 193 3.86 8.81 -9.14
CA LEU A 193 4.64 9.56 -10.13
C LEU A 193 3.90 9.77 -11.46
N VAL A 194 2.91 8.93 -11.75
CA VAL A 194 2.11 8.99 -12.99
C VAL A 194 0.67 9.43 -12.74
N TRP A 195 0.32 9.65 -11.47
CA TRP A 195 -0.97 10.18 -11.08
C TRP A 195 -1.05 11.66 -11.41
N CYS A 196 -2.16 12.09 -12.01
CA CYS A 196 -2.42 13.49 -12.22
C CYS A 196 -3.50 14.03 -11.27
N PRO A 197 -3.14 14.94 -10.34
CA PRO A 197 -4.08 15.70 -9.54
C PRO A 197 -4.98 16.60 -10.41
N SER A 198 -6.29 16.39 -10.35
CA SER A 198 -7.26 17.28 -11.00
C SER A 198 -7.52 18.53 -10.16
N MET A 199 -7.35 18.46 -8.84
CA MET A 199 -7.58 19.57 -7.89
C MET A 199 -6.28 20.15 -7.32
N GLY A 200 -5.13 19.86 -7.94
CA GLY A 200 -3.83 20.35 -7.49
C GLY A 200 -3.52 19.93 -6.05
N ALA A 201 -3.22 20.88 -5.17
CA ALA A 201 -2.86 20.61 -3.76
C ALA A 201 -3.99 20.00 -2.91
N ALA A 202 -5.25 20.10 -3.37
CA ALA A 202 -6.39 19.55 -2.64
C ALA A 202 -6.43 18.00 -2.67
N ASP A 203 -5.83 17.36 -3.68
CA ASP A 203 -5.74 15.89 -3.83
C ASP A 203 -4.66 15.24 -2.93
N TRP A 204 -4.29 15.90 -1.83
CA TRP A 204 -3.21 15.45 -0.94
C TRP A 204 -3.50 14.08 -0.30
N ASP A 205 -4.78 13.73 -0.17
CA ASP A 205 -5.27 12.50 0.43
C ASP A 205 -5.05 11.27 -0.47
N LEU A 206 -4.88 11.45 -1.79
CA LEU A 206 -4.43 10.39 -2.68
C LEU A 206 -2.96 10.02 -2.43
N PHE A 207 -2.14 10.98 -2.01
CA PHE A 207 -0.74 10.77 -1.65
C PHE A 207 -0.57 10.19 -0.23
N ALA A 208 -1.63 10.13 0.57
CA ALA A 208 -1.61 9.39 1.83
C ALA A 208 -1.39 7.88 1.60
N TRP A 209 -1.79 7.34 0.44
CA TRP A 209 -1.68 5.92 0.12
C TRP A 209 -0.22 5.46 -0.03
N PRO A 210 0.60 6.05 -0.93
CA PRO A 210 2.03 5.76 -0.95
C PRO A 210 2.69 6.12 0.39
N ALA A 211 2.26 7.21 1.04
CA ALA A 211 2.82 7.61 2.32
C ALA A 211 2.69 6.56 3.41
N LEU A 212 1.55 5.91 3.53
CA LEU A 212 1.38 4.84 4.49
C LEU A 212 2.40 3.71 4.30
N PHE A 213 2.52 3.19 3.08
CA PHE A 213 3.38 2.02 2.82
C PHE A 213 4.86 2.38 2.86
N ILE A 214 5.26 3.54 2.34
CA ILE A 214 6.66 3.99 2.34
C ILE A 214 7.13 4.30 3.76
N ASN A 215 6.33 5.01 4.55
CA ASN A 215 6.68 5.31 5.95
C ASN A 215 6.72 4.05 6.82
N LEU A 216 5.77 3.12 6.62
CA LEU A 216 5.79 1.84 7.32
C LEU A 216 7.00 0.98 6.95
N ALA A 217 7.29 0.84 5.65
CA ALA A 217 8.44 0.08 5.17
C ALA A 217 9.77 0.70 5.62
N GLY A 218 9.91 2.02 5.49
CA GLY A 218 11.11 2.74 5.92
C GLY A 218 11.34 2.65 7.43
N GLY A 219 10.28 2.80 8.23
CA GLY A 219 10.35 2.62 9.68
C GLY A 219 10.78 1.20 10.08
N LEU A 220 10.22 0.17 9.44
CA LEU A 220 10.61 -1.22 9.70
C LEU A 220 12.06 -1.49 9.30
N ALA A 221 12.50 -0.94 8.16
CA ALA A 221 13.87 -1.09 7.69
C ALA A 221 14.90 -0.49 8.65
N TRP A 222 14.58 0.67 9.23
CA TRP A 222 15.41 1.29 10.28
C TRP A 222 15.48 0.43 11.54
N VAL A 223 14.34 -0.07 12.02
CA VAL A 223 14.32 -0.90 13.24
C VAL A 223 15.18 -2.15 13.06
N GLU A 224 15.08 -2.82 11.92
CA GLU A 224 15.88 -4.01 11.63
C GLU A 224 17.39 -3.73 11.73
N LYS A 225 17.82 -2.58 11.22
CA LYS A 225 19.21 -2.12 11.31
C LYS A 225 19.66 -1.88 12.75
N THR A 226 18.78 -1.42 13.62
CA THR A 226 19.12 -1.16 15.04
C THR A 226 19.08 -2.41 15.92
N THR A 227 18.42 -3.48 15.48
CA THR A 227 18.24 -4.71 16.26
C THR A 227 19.13 -5.86 15.82
N ALA A 228 19.69 -5.82 14.61
CA ALA A 228 20.70 -6.79 14.20
C ALA A 228 22.03 -6.46 14.91
N PRO A 229 22.60 -7.38 15.72
CA PRO A 229 23.95 -7.22 16.23
C PRO A 229 24.91 -7.13 15.03
N ASP A 230 25.90 -6.23 15.10
CA ASP A 230 26.96 -6.15 14.11
C ASP A 230 27.82 -7.44 14.17
N GLU A 231 27.40 -8.50 13.50
CA GLU A 231 28.18 -9.74 13.32
C GLU A 231 29.40 -9.54 12.38
N GLU A 232 29.63 -8.33 11.86
CA GLU A 232 30.67 -8.04 10.86
C GLU A 232 32.04 -7.61 11.44
N HIS A 233 32.29 -7.72 12.75
CA HIS A 233 33.60 -7.35 13.34
C HIS A 233 34.38 -8.47 14.03
N SER A 234 34.03 -9.75 13.82
CA SER A 234 34.80 -10.89 14.36
C SER A 234 35.56 -11.73 13.32
N THR A 235 35.90 -11.18 12.16
CA THR A 235 36.87 -11.82 11.24
C THR A 235 38.08 -10.92 11.08
N GLY A 236 39.08 -11.04 11.95
CA GLY A 236 40.37 -10.37 11.72
C GLY A 236 41.29 -10.16 12.91
N ALA A 237 41.49 -11.14 13.79
CA ALA A 237 42.68 -11.27 14.64
C ALA A 237 42.62 -12.66 15.31
N GLY A 238 43.56 -13.57 15.18
CA GLY A 238 44.82 -13.61 14.45
C GLY A 238 45.37 -15.03 14.58
N ASP A 239 46.05 -15.49 13.52
CA ASP A 239 47.05 -16.54 13.60
C ASP A 239 48.44 -15.89 13.66
#